data_AF-A0A7Y3X7T6-F1
#
_entry.id   AF-A0A7Y3X7T6-F1
#
_cell.length_a   1.000
_cell.length_b   1.000
_cell.length_c   1.000
_cell.angle_alpha   90.00
_cell.angle_beta   90.00
_cell.angle_gamma   90.00
#
_symmetry.space_group_name_H-M   'P 1'
#
loop_
_entity.id
_entity.type
_entity.pdbx_description
1 polymer ?
#
loop_
_entity_poly.entity_id
_entity_poly.type
_entity_poly.pdbx_seq_one_letter_code
_entity_poly.pdbx_strand_id
1 'polypeptide(L)'
;MASTLNNAFKGNQRPMLVQYADDLVVLHPDLTVIQASQQVLSKWLSGMGLELKPSKTRITHTLETINGDVGFDFLGYSIRQYRVGKTHSKQGFKTFIKPSKAAQIRHGQRLRQIVRGHRSATQAQLITHLNPVIRGWSNYYSTVCSKAVFSAMDCQLYHKLRAWSYRRHPHKNRHWIAYKYWRLREGKGWLFAPPGDKATPLRKHESTPIRRHIKVQSSRSPYDGDWVYWSQRTGTFPTIKPTVVKLLAAQAGKCQSCGLYFQSEDLMEVHHVDGNSATYKQNNLALLHRHCHDQLHRSLRDKHQTVEEPCEATSLMHGSEDQRSGGLLR
;
A
#
# COMPACT_ATOMS: atom_id res chain seq x y z
N MET A 1 -20.05 14.70 -12.22
CA MET A 1 -20.51 13.37 -12.64
C MET A 1 -21.15 12.57 -11.50
N ALA A 2 -20.42 12.19 -10.44
CA ALA A 2 -20.98 11.41 -9.33
C ALA A 2 -22.14 12.13 -8.61
N SER A 3 -22.02 13.44 -8.39
CA SER A 3 -23.08 14.29 -7.84
C SER A 3 -24.34 14.31 -8.72
N THR A 4 -24.17 14.41 -10.04
CA THR A 4 -25.27 14.38 -11.01
C THR A 4 -26.07 13.09 -10.93
N LEU A 5 -25.40 11.92 -10.86
CA LEU A 5 -26.06 10.63 -10.68
C LEU A 5 -26.73 10.51 -9.31
N ASN A 6 -26.05 10.94 -8.24
CA ASN A 6 -26.61 10.89 -6.89
C ASN A 6 -27.84 11.80 -6.70
N ASN A 7 -27.94 12.88 -7.48
CA ASN A 7 -29.10 13.77 -7.49
C ASN A 7 -30.25 13.21 -8.35
N ALA A 8 -29.94 12.43 -9.39
CA ALA A 8 -30.93 11.82 -10.26
C ALA A 8 -31.65 10.62 -9.63
N PHE A 9 -31.00 9.90 -8.71
CA PHE A 9 -31.53 8.69 -8.08
C PHE A 9 -31.66 8.81 -6.55
N LYS A 10 -32.80 8.36 -5.99
CA LYS A 10 -33.09 8.39 -4.55
C LYS A 10 -32.96 7.01 -3.91
N GLY A 11 -32.47 6.96 -2.67
CA GLY A 11 -32.45 5.74 -1.85
C GLY A 11 -31.73 4.56 -2.50
N ASN A 12 -32.39 3.40 -2.54
CA ASN A 12 -31.86 2.13 -3.06
C ASN A 12 -31.59 2.13 -4.58
N GLN A 13 -32.04 3.14 -5.32
CA GLN A 13 -31.77 3.27 -6.75
C GLN A 13 -30.44 3.95 -7.06
N ARG A 14 -29.65 4.32 -6.04
CA ARG A 14 -28.38 5.03 -6.24
C ARG A 14 -27.34 4.10 -6.88
N PRO A 15 -26.90 4.37 -8.12
CA PRO A 15 -25.87 3.57 -8.75
C PRO A 15 -24.48 3.90 -8.16
N MET A 16 -23.60 2.91 -8.12
CA MET A 16 -22.21 3.11 -7.76
C MET A 16 -21.40 3.48 -9.01
N LEU A 17 -20.84 4.68 -9.03
CA LEU A 17 -19.94 5.13 -10.08
C LEU A 17 -18.48 4.91 -9.66
N VAL A 18 -17.72 4.22 -10.51
CA VAL A 18 -16.26 4.10 -10.40
C VAL A 18 -15.66 4.74 -11.65
N GLN A 19 -14.84 5.77 -11.48
CA GLN A 19 -14.20 6.49 -12.59
C GLN A 19 -12.68 6.48 -12.40
N TYR A 20 -11.96 6.28 -13.51
CA TYR A 20 -10.52 6.42 -13.58
C TYR A 20 -10.15 7.10 -14.91
N ALA A 21 -9.74 8.38 -14.83
CA ALA A 21 -9.56 9.24 -16.00
C ALA A 21 -10.79 9.18 -16.92
N ASP A 22 -10.61 8.68 -18.15
CA ASP A 22 -11.65 8.58 -19.18
C ASP A 22 -12.51 7.31 -19.05
N ASP A 23 -12.03 6.30 -18.34
CA ASP A 23 -12.74 5.02 -18.17
C ASP A 23 -13.68 5.11 -16.96
N LEU A 24 -14.96 4.77 -17.16
CA LEU A 24 -15.98 4.75 -16.11
C LEU A 24 -16.76 3.43 -16.10
N VAL A 25 -17.22 3.04 -14.91
CA VAL A 25 -18.10 1.89 -14.70
C VAL A 25 -19.22 2.30 -13.75
N VAL A 26 -20.45 1.97 -14.13
CA VAL A 26 -21.65 2.17 -13.31
C VAL A 26 -22.16 0.80 -12.87
N LEU A 27 -22.35 0.61 -11.57
CA LEU A 27 -22.81 -0.66 -10.99
C LEU A 27 -24.14 -0.45 -10.26
N HIS A 28 -25.11 -1.28 -10.58
CA HIS A 28 -26.42 -1.30 -9.93
C HIS A 28 -27.06 -2.70 -10.09
N PRO A 29 -27.86 -3.20 -9.13
CA PRO A 29 -28.54 -4.50 -9.27
C PRO A 29 -29.62 -4.52 -10.38
N ASP A 30 -30.30 -3.40 -10.59
CA ASP A 30 -31.37 -3.25 -11.58
C ASP A 30 -30.86 -2.67 -12.90
N LEU A 31 -31.21 -3.34 -14.01
CA LEU A 31 -30.90 -2.95 -15.38
C LEU A 31 -31.56 -1.62 -15.78
N THR A 32 -32.78 -1.36 -15.31
CA THR A 32 -33.52 -0.14 -15.68
C THR A 32 -32.80 1.12 -15.20
N VAL A 33 -32.24 1.05 -13.98
CA VAL A 33 -31.42 2.12 -13.40
C VAL A 33 -30.12 2.31 -14.18
N ILE A 34 -29.50 1.24 -14.69
CA ILE A 34 -28.30 1.34 -15.54
C ILE A 34 -28.62 2.05 -16.85
N GLN A 35 -29.74 1.69 -17.50
CA GLN A 35 -30.18 2.34 -18.74
C GLN A 35 -30.50 3.82 -18.52
N ALA A 36 -31.22 4.15 -17.43
CA ALA A 36 -31.48 5.53 -17.04
C ALA A 36 -30.18 6.29 -16.72
N SER A 37 -29.23 5.64 -16.02
CA SER A 37 -27.93 6.22 -15.72
C SER A 37 -27.13 6.54 -16.98
N GLN A 38 -27.20 5.68 -18.01
CA GLN A 38 -26.58 5.93 -19.30
C GLN A 38 -27.15 7.18 -19.98
N GLN A 39 -28.47 7.38 -19.93
CA GLN A 39 -29.11 8.58 -20.48
C GLN A 39 -28.70 9.85 -19.72
N VAL A 40 -28.71 9.80 -18.39
CA VAL A 40 -28.28 10.93 -17.53
C VAL A 40 -26.82 11.28 -17.80
N LEU A 41 -25.94 10.29 -17.92
CA LEU A 41 -24.53 10.49 -18.23
C LEU A 41 -24.34 11.06 -19.64
N SER A 42 -25.07 10.57 -20.63
CA SER A 42 -25.01 11.08 -22.01
C SER A 42 -25.40 12.56 -22.06
N LYS A 43 -26.50 12.94 -21.40
CA LYS A 43 -26.96 14.34 -21.31
C LYS A 43 -25.96 15.23 -20.57
N TRP A 44 -25.30 14.71 -19.54
CA TRP A 44 -24.29 15.47 -18.80
C TRP A 44 -23.01 15.65 -19.62
N LEU A 45 -22.59 14.62 -20.37
CA LEU A 45 -21.42 14.68 -21.24
C LEU A 45 -21.63 15.61 -22.44
N SER A 46 -22.82 15.62 -23.04
CA SER A 46 -23.14 16.51 -24.15
C SER A 46 -23.05 17.99 -23.75
N GLY A 47 -23.37 18.32 -22.49
CA GLY A 47 -23.16 19.65 -21.92
C GLY A 47 -21.70 20.11 -21.89
N MET A 48 -20.73 19.19 -22.03
CA MET A 48 -19.29 19.48 -22.14
C MET A 48 -18.74 19.22 -23.56
N GLY A 49 -19.61 18.93 -24.54
CA GLY A 49 -19.20 18.58 -25.90
C GLY A 49 -18.55 17.19 -26.02
N LEU A 50 -18.82 16.27 -25.09
CA LEU A 50 -18.33 14.89 -25.12
C LEU A 50 -19.47 13.92 -25.39
N GLU A 51 -19.15 12.82 -26.08
CA GLU A 51 -20.10 11.76 -26.38
C GLU A 51 -19.57 10.37 -26.00
N LEU A 52 -20.50 9.50 -25.58
CA LEU A 52 -20.18 8.10 -25.30
C LEU A 52 -20.01 7.34 -26.61
N LYS A 53 -18.82 6.76 -26.82
CA LYS A 53 -18.54 5.95 -28.01
C LYS A 53 -19.34 4.62 -27.95
N PRO A 54 -20.32 4.37 -28.86
CA PRO A 54 -21.18 3.18 -28.79
C PRO A 54 -20.40 1.87 -28.83
N SER A 55 -19.28 1.84 -29.56
CA SER A 55 -18.43 0.65 -29.68
C SER A 55 -17.65 0.29 -28.41
N LYS A 56 -17.53 1.22 -27.45
CA LYS A 56 -16.83 1.01 -26.17
C LYS A 56 -17.81 0.78 -25.02
N THR A 57 -18.99 1.38 -25.11
CA THR A 57 -20.04 1.22 -24.10
C THR A 57 -20.76 -0.11 -24.27
N ARG A 58 -20.86 -0.87 -23.17
CA ARG A 58 -21.64 -2.10 -23.13
C ARG A 58 -22.29 -2.25 -21.77
N ILE A 59 -23.47 -2.87 -21.76
CA ILE A 59 -24.15 -3.29 -20.55
C ILE A 59 -23.92 -4.79 -20.41
N THR A 60 -23.40 -5.21 -19.26
CA THR A 60 -23.08 -6.62 -18.97
C THR A 60 -23.47 -6.94 -17.55
N HIS A 61 -23.75 -8.20 -17.28
CA HIS A 61 -24.02 -8.68 -15.93
C HIS A 61 -22.81 -9.43 -15.38
N THR A 62 -22.54 -9.31 -14.09
CA THR A 62 -21.36 -9.90 -13.45
C THR A 62 -21.46 -11.42 -13.30
N LEU A 63 -22.67 -11.94 -13.07
CA LEU A 63 -22.98 -13.37 -12.88
C LEU A 63 -23.57 -14.06 -14.13
N GLU A 64 -24.65 -13.50 -14.68
CA GLU A 64 -25.43 -14.06 -15.77
C GLU A 64 -24.94 -13.60 -17.14
N THR A 65 -25.23 -14.40 -18.15
CA THR A 65 -24.88 -14.09 -19.53
C THR A 65 -25.91 -13.14 -20.11
N ILE A 66 -25.47 -11.94 -20.47
CA ILE A 66 -26.27 -10.99 -21.24
C ILE A 66 -25.54 -10.81 -22.58
N ASN A 67 -26.24 -11.07 -23.68
CA ASN A 67 -25.70 -10.93 -25.04
C ASN A 67 -24.40 -11.71 -25.29
N GLY A 68 -24.27 -12.90 -24.69
CA GLY A 68 -23.11 -13.79 -24.85
C GLY A 68 -21.92 -13.47 -23.93
N ASP A 69 -21.93 -12.32 -23.25
CA ASP A 69 -20.84 -11.88 -22.37
C ASP A 69 -21.21 -12.02 -20.88
N VAL A 70 -20.22 -12.37 -20.05
CA VAL A 70 -20.35 -12.44 -18.58
C VAL A 70 -19.18 -11.72 -17.93
N GLY A 71 -19.48 -10.80 -17.03
CA GLY A 71 -18.49 -9.94 -16.41
C GLY A 71 -18.02 -8.83 -17.34
N PHE A 72 -17.08 -8.04 -16.86
CA PHE A 72 -16.52 -6.93 -17.63
C PHE A 72 -15.03 -6.75 -17.33
N ASP A 73 -14.34 -6.09 -18.26
CA ASP A 73 -12.95 -5.71 -18.11
C ASP A 73 -12.85 -4.22 -17.75
N PHE A 74 -12.05 -3.87 -16.76
CA PHE A 74 -11.78 -2.50 -16.32
C PHE A 74 -10.32 -2.36 -15.88
N LEU A 75 -9.60 -1.36 -16.40
CA LEU A 75 -8.17 -1.09 -16.10
C LEU A 75 -7.25 -2.33 -16.23
N GLY A 76 -7.56 -3.21 -17.18
CA GLY A 76 -6.81 -4.45 -17.40
C GLY A 76 -7.14 -5.59 -16.43
N TYR A 77 -8.11 -5.41 -15.53
CA TYR A 77 -8.70 -6.47 -14.70
C TYR A 77 -9.98 -6.97 -15.33
N SER A 78 -10.25 -8.27 -15.18
CA SER A 78 -11.51 -8.91 -15.52
C SER A 78 -12.26 -9.22 -14.24
N ILE A 79 -13.47 -8.67 -14.12
CA ILE A 79 -14.34 -8.79 -12.95
C ILE A 79 -15.52 -9.68 -13.34
N ARG A 80 -15.63 -10.83 -12.67
CA ARG A 80 -16.71 -11.78 -12.90
C ARG A 80 -17.14 -12.47 -11.61
N GLN A 81 -18.44 -12.71 -11.48
CA GLN A 81 -19.02 -13.53 -10.43
C GLN A 81 -19.27 -14.94 -10.94
N TYR A 82 -19.13 -15.90 -10.04
CA TYR A 82 -19.35 -17.32 -10.30
C TYR A 82 -20.31 -17.87 -9.26
N ARG A 83 -21.33 -18.61 -9.71
CA ARG A 83 -22.25 -19.32 -8.80
C ARG A 83 -21.46 -20.36 -8.01
N VAL A 84 -21.65 -20.39 -6.70
CA VAL A 84 -21.04 -21.37 -5.79
C VAL A 84 -22.10 -21.88 -4.82
N GLY A 85 -21.94 -23.11 -4.33
CA GLY A 85 -22.83 -23.65 -3.31
C GLY A 85 -22.87 -22.79 -2.03
N LYS A 86 -23.97 -22.89 -1.28
CA LYS A 86 -24.18 -22.15 -0.02
C LYS A 86 -23.09 -22.44 1.03
N THR A 87 -22.44 -23.59 0.94
CA THR A 87 -21.28 -23.99 1.76
C THR A 87 -20.05 -23.11 1.52
N HIS A 88 -19.89 -22.57 0.31
CA HIS A 88 -18.73 -21.76 -0.07
C HIS A 88 -18.98 -20.25 0.01
N SER A 89 -20.24 -19.80 -0.13
CA SER A 89 -20.65 -18.41 0.02
C SER A 89 -22.11 -18.33 0.46
N LYS A 90 -22.40 -17.54 1.51
CA LYS A 90 -23.78 -17.29 1.95
C LYS A 90 -24.62 -16.62 0.85
N GLN A 91 -23.98 -15.85 -0.03
CA GLN A 91 -24.62 -15.14 -1.14
C GLN A 91 -24.87 -16.04 -2.38
N GLY A 92 -24.37 -17.28 -2.39
CA GLY A 92 -24.49 -18.20 -3.53
C GLY A 92 -23.59 -17.86 -4.73
N PHE A 93 -22.74 -16.83 -4.62
CA PHE A 93 -21.73 -16.51 -5.62
C PHE A 93 -20.42 -15.99 -5.00
N LYS A 94 -19.33 -16.04 -5.79
CA LYS A 94 -18.03 -15.44 -5.47
C LYS A 94 -17.54 -14.57 -6.62
N THR A 95 -17.04 -13.39 -6.29
CA THR A 95 -16.39 -12.49 -7.25
C THR A 95 -14.92 -12.86 -7.39
N PHE A 96 -14.48 -13.16 -8.61
CA PHE A 96 -13.07 -13.28 -8.93
C PHE A 96 -12.65 -12.12 -9.82
N ILE A 97 -11.64 -11.39 -9.35
CA ILE A 97 -10.93 -10.36 -10.13
C ILE A 97 -9.62 -10.98 -10.58
N LYS A 98 -9.37 -10.99 -11.90
CA LYS A 98 -8.18 -11.60 -12.51
C LYS A 98 -7.57 -10.62 -13.53
N PRO A 99 -6.29 -10.76 -13.92
CA PRO A 99 -5.78 -10.04 -15.08
C PRO A 99 -6.62 -10.38 -16.33
N SER A 100 -7.05 -9.38 -17.08
CA SER A 100 -7.83 -9.53 -18.32
C SER A 100 -7.07 -10.36 -19.36
N LYS A 101 -7.80 -11.05 -20.24
CA LYS A 101 -7.18 -11.82 -21.32
C LYS A 101 -6.38 -10.92 -22.26
N ALA A 102 -6.88 -9.72 -22.56
CA ALA A 102 -6.16 -8.72 -23.33
C ALA A 102 -4.84 -8.31 -22.66
N ALA A 103 -4.82 -8.09 -21.34
CA ALA A 103 -3.58 -7.77 -20.62
C ALA A 103 -2.58 -8.94 -20.63
N GLN A 104 -3.05 -10.17 -20.47
CA GLN A 104 -2.20 -11.38 -20.56
C GLN A 104 -1.56 -11.51 -21.95
N ILE A 105 -2.35 -11.34 -23.02
CA ILE A 105 -1.87 -11.40 -24.40
C ILE A 105 -0.83 -10.32 -24.66
N ARG A 106 -1.11 -9.06 -24.30
CA ARG A 106 -0.17 -7.94 -24.45
C ARG A 106 1.15 -8.21 -23.73
N HIS A 107 1.09 -8.72 -22.51
CA HIS A 107 2.29 -9.08 -21.74
C HIS A 107 3.08 -10.22 -22.39
N GLY A 108 2.39 -11.30 -22.78
CA GLY A 108 3.02 -12.42 -23.48
C GLY A 108 3.66 -12.01 -24.82
N GLN A 109 3.05 -11.08 -25.55
CA GLN A 109 3.62 -10.47 -26.76
C GLN A 109 4.87 -9.64 -26.43
N ARG A 110 4.83 -8.83 -25.37
CA ARG A 110 5.99 -8.05 -24.94
C ARG A 110 7.18 -8.95 -24.56
N LEU A 111 6.93 -10.02 -23.80
CA LEU A 111 7.95 -11.03 -23.48
C LEU A 111 8.50 -11.68 -24.75
N ARG A 112 7.63 -12.02 -25.72
CA ARG A 112 8.05 -12.57 -27.02
C ARG A 112 8.95 -11.60 -27.79
N GLN A 113 8.61 -10.31 -27.82
CA GLN A 113 9.42 -9.29 -28.49
C GLN A 113 10.81 -9.20 -27.85
N ILE A 114 10.90 -9.18 -26.52
CA ILE A 114 12.19 -9.14 -25.81
C ILE A 114 13.04 -10.37 -26.16
N VAL A 115 12.48 -11.57 -26.05
CA VAL A 115 13.22 -12.81 -26.36
C VAL A 115 13.65 -12.85 -27.84
N ARG A 116 12.83 -12.34 -28.76
CA ARG A 116 13.15 -12.29 -30.20
C ARG A 116 14.17 -11.21 -30.56
N GLY A 117 14.17 -10.06 -29.89
CA GLY A 117 15.16 -9.01 -30.09
C GLY A 117 16.53 -9.42 -29.55
N HIS A 118 16.55 -10.19 -28.46
CA HIS A 118 17.77 -10.64 -27.79
C HIS A 118 18.21 -12.04 -28.22
N ARG A 119 18.00 -12.40 -29.49
CA ARG A 119 18.37 -13.71 -30.04
C ARG A 119 19.85 -14.04 -29.80
N SER A 120 20.74 -13.10 -30.11
CA SER A 120 22.19 -13.30 -30.02
C SER A 120 22.80 -12.89 -28.68
N ALA A 121 22.03 -12.20 -27.82
CA ALA A 121 22.48 -11.73 -26.52
C ALA A 121 22.93 -12.86 -25.59
N THR A 122 23.71 -12.54 -24.56
CA THR A 122 24.04 -13.50 -23.51
C THR A 122 22.82 -13.81 -22.64
N GLN A 123 22.87 -14.92 -21.91
CA GLN A 123 21.81 -15.28 -20.96
C GLN A 123 21.59 -14.19 -19.91
N ALA A 124 22.67 -13.60 -19.38
CA ALA A 124 22.61 -12.54 -18.39
C ALA A 124 21.92 -11.29 -18.93
N GLN A 125 22.30 -10.84 -20.13
CA GLN A 125 21.66 -9.69 -20.79
C GLN A 125 20.16 -9.91 -21.00
N LEU A 126 19.77 -11.09 -21.48
CA LEU A 126 18.36 -11.43 -21.66
C LEU A 126 17.56 -11.34 -20.34
N ILE A 127 18.14 -11.83 -19.24
CA ILE A 127 17.52 -11.75 -17.91
C ILE A 127 17.39 -10.30 -17.43
N THR A 128 18.41 -9.46 -17.67
CA THR A 128 18.38 -8.03 -17.33
C THR A 128 17.22 -7.30 -17.99
N HIS A 129 16.85 -7.65 -19.22
CA HIS A 129 15.70 -7.05 -19.91
C HIS A 129 14.35 -7.65 -19.50
N LEU A 130 14.29 -8.95 -19.17
CA LEU A 130 13.05 -9.62 -18.78
C LEU A 130 12.63 -9.27 -17.35
N ASN A 131 13.57 -9.23 -16.40
CA ASN A 131 13.27 -9.10 -14.97
C ASN A 131 12.47 -7.83 -14.61
N PRO A 132 12.80 -6.63 -15.13
CA PRO A 132 12.02 -5.42 -14.83
C PRO A 132 10.58 -5.51 -15.34
N VAL A 133 10.38 -6.10 -16.52
CA VAL A 133 9.05 -6.27 -17.14
C VAL A 133 8.19 -7.25 -16.35
N ILE A 134 8.78 -8.39 -15.97
CA ILE A 134 8.12 -9.39 -15.12
C ILE A 134 7.75 -8.77 -13.77
N ARG A 135 8.71 -8.07 -13.13
CA ARG A 135 8.50 -7.40 -11.83
C ARG A 135 7.37 -6.39 -11.89
N GLY A 136 7.40 -5.49 -12.88
CA GLY A 136 6.38 -4.44 -13.02
C GLY A 136 4.98 -5.03 -13.21
N TRP A 137 4.85 -5.99 -14.12
CA TRP A 137 3.57 -6.63 -14.41
C TRP A 137 3.05 -7.46 -13.23
N SER A 138 3.90 -8.25 -12.58
CA SER A 138 3.50 -9.02 -11.40
C SER A 138 3.13 -8.14 -10.22
N ASN A 139 3.81 -7.00 -10.00
CA ASN A 139 3.45 -6.06 -8.95
C ASN A 139 2.07 -5.44 -9.20
N TYR A 140 1.78 -5.00 -10.42
CA TYR A 140 0.48 -4.43 -10.79
C TYR A 140 -0.69 -5.39 -10.54
N TYR A 141 -0.49 -6.68 -10.86
CA TYR A 141 -1.51 -7.71 -10.67
C TYR A 141 -1.39 -8.47 -9.34
N SER A 142 -0.50 -8.08 -8.43
CA SER A 142 -0.29 -8.77 -7.14
C SER A 142 -1.47 -8.60 -6.17
N THR A 143 -2.43 -7.74 -6.51
CA THR A 143 -3.55 -7.35 -5.65
C THR A 143 -4.79 -8.23 -5.85
N VAL A 144 -4.83 -8.97 -6.96
CA VAL A 144 -5.99 -9.73 -7.41
C VAL A 144 -5.70 -11.24 -7.46
N CYS A 145 -6.68 -12.06 -7.88
CA CYS A 145 -6.52 -13.51 -7.97
C CYS A 145 -5.62 -13.92 -9.14
N SER A 146 -4.31 -13.69 -9.03
CA SER A 146 -3.37 -13.78 -10.16
C SER A 146 -2.47 -15.00 -10.19
N LYS A 147 -2.39 -15.82 -9.12
CA LYS A 147 -1.43 -16.95 -9.05
C LYS A 147 -1.52 -17.92 -10.24
N ALA A 148 -2.72 -18.37 -10.60
CA ALA A 148 -2.92 -19.24 -11.75
C ALA A 148 -2.49 -18.59 -13.07
N VAL A 149 -2.75 -17.28 -13.23
CA VAL A 149 -2.31 -16.53 -14.40
C VAL A 149 -0.79 -16.36 -14.41
N PHE A 150 -0.17 -16.11 -13.26
CA PHE A 150 1.28 -16.01 -13.11
C PHE A 150 1.97 -17.31 -13.54
N SER A 151 1.49 -18.45 -13.05
CA SER A 151 2.01 -19.76 -13.45
C SER A 151 1.86 -20.00 -14.96
N ALA A 152 0.70 -19.64 -15.54
CA ALA A 152 0.49 -19.73 -16.99
C ALA A 152 1.46 -18.83 -17.79
N MET A 153 1.72 -17.60 -17.33
CA MET A 153 2.70 -16.69 -17.95
C MET A 153 4.13 -17.23 -17.84
N ASP A 154 4.49 -17.82 -16.70
CA ASP A 154 5.79 -18.46 -16.50
C ASP A 154 5.98 -19.66 -17.45
N CYS A 155 4.95 -20.48 -17.62
CA CYS A 155 4.96 -21.59 -18.59
C CYS A 155 5.14 -21.09 -20.03
N GLN A 156 4.39 -20.05 -20.44
CA GLN A 156 4.55 -19.45 -21.76
C GLN A 156 5.94 -18.86 -21.98
N LEU A 157 6.52 -18.22 -20.96
CA LEU A 157 7.88 -17.69 -21.03
C LEU A 157 8.92 -18.81 -21.11
N TYR A 158 8.74 -19.89 -20.35
CA TYR A 158 9.60 -21.07 -20.41
C TYR A 158 9.69 -21.64 -21.83
N HIS A 159 8.57 -21.83 -22.53
CA HIS A 159 8.59 -22.29 -23.91
C HIS A 159 9.36 -21.36 -24.85
N LYS A 160 9.25 -20.03 -24.66
CA LYS A 160 9.99 -19.04 -25.46
C LYS A 160 11.50 -19.12 -25.18
N LEU A 161 11.89 -19.25 -23.91
CA LEU A 161 13.29 -19.39 -23.50
C LEU A 161 13.90 -20.71 -23.96
N ARG A 162 13.11 -21.79 -23.94
CA ARG A 162 13.49 -23.10 -24.49
C ARG A 162 13.78 -23.01 -25.99
N ALA A 163 12.89 -22.38 -26.77
CA ALA A 163 13.11 -22.15 -28.19
C ALA A 163 14.36 -21.27 -28.45
N TRP A 164 14.55 -20.22 -27.65
CA TRP A 164 15.75 -19.37 -27.71
C TRP A 164 17.03 -20.17 -27.45
N SER A 165 17.00 -21.07 -26.46
CA SER A 165 18.15 -21.91 -26.06
C SER A 165 18.48 -22.96 -27.12
N TYR A 166 17.47 -23.58 -27.73
CA TYR A 166 17.61 -24.57 -28.80
C TYR A 166 18.23 -23.97 -30.06
N ARG A 167 17.78 -22.78 -30.45
CA ARG A 167 18.34 -22.04 -31.59
C ARG A 167 19.84 -21.79 -31.46
N ARG A 168 20.34 -21.61 -30.23
CA ARG A 168 21.78 -21.32 -29.98
C ARG A 168 22.66 -22.57 -30.03
N HIS A 169 22.07 -23.76 -29.94
CA HIS A 169 22.81 -25.02 -29.87
C HIS A 169 22.13 -26.10 -30.73
N PRO A 170 22.11 -25.94 -32.07
CA PRO A 170 21.40 -26.86 -32.97
C PRO A 170 21.92 -28.30 -32.90
N HIS A 171 23.22 -28.49 -32.60
CA HIS A 171 23.86 -29.81 -32.55
C HIS A 171 24.01 -30.38 -31.13
N LYS A 172 23.40 -29.76 -30.11
CA LYS A 172 23.45 -30.28 -28.73
C LYS A 172 22.13 -30.91 -28.33
N ASN A 173 22.22 -31.98 -27.53
CA ASN A 173 21.02 -32.64 -27.03
C ASN A 173 20.25 -31.76 -26.02
N ARG A 174 18.97 -32.08 -25.83
CA ARG A 174 18.07 -31.28 -25.01
C ARG A 174 18.45 -31.26 -23.53
N HIS A 175 19.00 -32.36 -23.02
CA HIS A 175 19.45 -32.48 -21.63
C HIS A 175 20.61 -31.52 -21.34
N TRP A 176 21.61 -31.50 -22.21
CA TRP A 176 22.75 -30.59 -22.11
C TRP A 176 22.30 -29.12 -22.13
N ILE A 177 21.33 -28.78 -22.99
CA ILE A 177 20.78 -27.42 -23.04
C ILE A 177 20.05 -27.08 -21.72
N ALA A 178 19.27 -28.02 -21.17
CA ALA A 178 18.61 -27.83 -19.89
C ALA A 178 19.63 -27.56 -18.78
N TYR A 179 20.66 -28.39 -18.63
CA TYR A 179 21.73 -28.21 -17.64
C TYR A 179 22.54 -26.92 -17.83
N LYS A 180 22.73 -26.47 -19.08
CA LYS A 180 23.50 -25.26 -19.37
C LYS A 180 22.79 -23.98 -18.91
N TYR A 181 21.49 -23.89 -19.16
CA TYR A 181 20.72 -22.65 -18.98
C TYR A 181 19.78 -22.66 -17.77
N TRP A 182 19.29 -23.82 -17.36
CA TRP A 182 18.48 -23.98 -16.15
C TRP A 182 19.34 -24.59 -15.06
N ARG A 183 19.29 -23.98 -13.88
CA ARG A 183 20.05 -24.41 -12.70
C ARG A 183 19.08 -24.72 -11.57
N LEU A 184 19.38 -25.79 -10.84
CA LEU A 184 18.68 -26.10 -9.61
C LEU A 184 19.13 -25.10 -8.53
N ARG A 185 18.16 -24.45 -7.88
CA ARG A 185 18.40 -23.62 -6.70
C ARG A 185 17.51 -24.14 -5.57
N GLU A 186 18.06 -24.24 -4.37
CA GLU A 186 17.34 -24.74 -3.19
C GLU A 186 15.99 -24.04 -3.01
N GLY A 187 14.94 -24.84 -2.79
CA GLY A 187 13.57 -24.37 -2.56
C GLY A 187 12.87 -23.71 -3.76
N LYS A 188 13.53 -23.51 -4.91
CA LYS A 188 12.96 -22.79 -6.08
C LYS A 188 12.92 -23.63 -7.37
N GLY A 189 13.45 -24.85 -7.30
CA GLY A 189 13.53 -25.79 -8.41
C GLY A 189 14.42 -25.28 -9.54
N TRP A 190 14.13 -25.71 -10.77
CA TRP A 190 14.85 -25.26 -11.96
C TRP A 190 14.55 -23.79 -12.28
N LEU A 191 15.60 -22.98 -12.36
CA LEU A 191 15.56 -21.56 -12.70
C LEU A 191 16.45 -21.25 -13.89
N PHE A 192 15.96 -20.44 -14.82
CA PHE A 192 16.77 -19.92 -15.91
C PHE A 192 17.78 -18.92 -15.33
N ALA A 193 19.06 -19.30 -15.27
CA ALA A 193 20.09 -18.53 -14.57
C ALA A 193 21.46 -18.66 -15.26
N PRO A 194 22.25 -17.56 -15.35
CA PRO A 194 23.61 -17.61 -15.87
C PRO A 194 24.52 -18.47 -14.97
N PRO A 195 25.68 -18.92 -15.46
CA PRO A 195 26.72 -19.47 -14.59
C PRO A 195 27.21 -18.43 -13.57
N GLY A 196 27.58 -18.91 -12.38
CA GLY A 196 28.12 -18.11 -11.28
C GLY A 196 27.15 -17.91 -10.12
N ASP A 197 27.65 -18.00 -8.89
CA ASP A 197 26.81 -17.94 -7.69
C ASP A 197 26.13 -16.58 -7.50
N LYS A 198 26.82 -15.50 -7.87
CA LYS A 198 26.32 -14.12 -7.82
C LYS A 198 25.41 -13.73 -8.99
N ALA A 199 25.19 -14.62 -9.96
CA ALA A 199 24.39 -14.32 -11.14
C ALA A 199 22.89 -14.23 -10.80
N THR A 200 22.24 -13.14 -11.23
CA THR A 200 20.82 -12.93 -10.96
C THR A 200 19.98 -13.88 -11.82
N PRO A 201 19.14 -14.76 -11.22
CA PRO A 201 18.26 -15.63 -11.98
C PRO A 201 17.08 -14.86 -12.56
N LEU A 202 16.41 -15.46 -13.54
CA LEU A 202 15.13 -14.97 -14.03
C LEU A 202 14.07 -15.00 -12.92
N ARG A 203 13.36 -13.89 -12.74
CA ARG A 203 12.21 -13.82 -11.84
C ARG A 203 11.05 -14.63 -12.42
N LYS A 204 10.43 -15.46 -11.58
CA LYS A 204 9.14 -16.11 -11.87
C LYS A 204 8.02 -15.15 -11.49
N HIS A 205 7.00 -15.02 -12.32
CA HIS A 205 5.80 -14.26 -11.97
C HIS A 205 5.17 -14.85 -10.68
N GLU A 206 5.14 -16.18 -10.58
CA GLU A 206 4.59 -16.92 -9.45
C GLU A 206 5.31 -16.61 -8.13
N SER A 207 6.58 -16.21 -8.16
CA SER A 207 7.31 -15.84 -6.94
C SER A 207 6.79 -14.57 -6.27
N THR A 208 5.97 -13.78 -6.98
CA THR A 208 5.39 -12.55 -6.43
C THR A 208 4.25 -12.90 -5.46
N PRO A 209 4.31 -12.46 -4.18
CA PRO A 209 3.24 -12.71 -3.23
C PRO A 209 1.99 -11.92 -3.61
N ILE A 210 0.81 -12.52 -3.40
CA ILE A 210 -0.45 -11.80 -3.57
C ILE A 210 -0.70 -10.99 -2.31
N ARG A 211 -0.81 -9.66 -2.44
CA ARG A 211 -1.06 -8.72 -1.34
C ARG A 211 -2.37 -7.99 -1.60
N ARG A 212 -3.41 -8.33 -0.83
CA ARG A 212 -4.73 -7.71 -0.97
C ARG A 212 -4.70 -6.30 -0.40
N HIS A 213 -5.26 -5.34 -1.15
CA HIS A 213 -5.45 -3.99 -0.62
C HIS A 213 -6.61 -3.97 0.37
N ILE A 214 -6.37 -3.33 1.52
CA ILE A 214 -7.42 -2.97 2.47
C ILE A 214 -8.14 -1.76 1.89
N LYS A 215 -9.48 -1.76 1.84
CA LYS A 215 -10.25 -0.60 1.31
C LYS A 215 -9.99 0.65 2.16
N VAL A 216 -9.98 1.83 1.55
CA VAL A 216 -10.00 3.10 2.30
C VAL A 216 -11.35 3.21 3.01
N GLN A 217 -11.36 3.71 4.25
CA GLN A 217 -12.59 3.84 5.02
C GLN A 217 -13.44 5.00 4.50
N SER A 218 -14.69 4.70 4.11
CA SER A 218 -15.69 5.70 3.72
C SER A 218 -15.18 6.70 2.66
N SER A 219 -15.37 7.99 2.91
CA SER A 219 -14.94 9.13 2.09
C SER A 219 -13.58 9.69 2.47
N ARG A 220 -12.75 8.96 3.25
CA ARG A 220 -11.43 9.45 3.64
C ARG A 220 -10.58 9.72 2.42
N SER A 221 -9.91 10.85 2.42
CA SER A 221 -9.07 11.37 1.34
C SER A 221 -7.70 11.70 1.91
N PRO A 222 -6.57 11.46 1.23
CA PRO A 222 -5.27 11.93 1.71
C PRO A 222 -5.20 13.44 2.03
N TYR A 223 -6.21 14.20 1.58
CA TYR A 223 -6.36 15.64 1.79
C TYR A 223 -7.44 16.00 2.84
N ASP A 224 -8.00 15.03 3.56
CA ASP A 224 -9.03 15.27 4.59
C ASP A 224 -8.47 15.73 5.94
N GLY A 225 -7.14 15.76 6.09
CA GLY A 225 -6.48 16.13 7.34
C GLY A 225 -6.40 15.00 8.37
N ASP A 226 -6.91 13.79 8.09
CA ASP A 226 -6.79 12.62 8.97
C ASP A 226 -5.41 11.96 8.80
N TRP A 227 -4.39 12.71 9.19
CA TRP A 227 -3.01 12.28 9.06
C TRP A 227 -2.68 11.09 9.97
N VAL A 228 -3.45 10.81 11.02
CA VAL A 228 -3.30 9.60 11.85
C VAL A 228 -3.62 8.36 11.02
N TYR A 229 -4.79 8.37 10.36
CA TYR A 229 -5.17 7.29 9.47
C TYR A 229 -4.18 7.11 8.30
N TRP A 230 -3.81 8.21 7.65
CA TRP A 230 -2.94 8.15 6.48
C TRP A 230 -1.50 7.78 6.86
N SER A 231 -0.95 8.31 7.94
CA SER A 231 0.40 7.95 8.41
C SER A 231 0.54 6.46 8.72
N GLN A 232 -0.46 5.85 9.38
CA GLN A 232 -0.48 4.41 9.63
C GLN A 232 -0.60 3.58 8.35
N ARG A 233 -1.32 4.10 7.34
CA ARG A 233 -1.64 3.37 6.12
C ARG A 233 -0.58 3.50 5.02
N THR A 234 -0.06 4.70 4.77
CA THR A 234 0.91 5.00 3.70
C THR A 234 2.33 5.12 4.20
N GLY A 235 2.55 5.28 5.52
CA GLY A 235 3.88 5.45 6.10
C GLY A 235 4.60 6.74 5.67
N THR A 236 3.93 7.62 4.94
CA THR A 236 4.43 8.93 4.47
C THR A 236 3.25 9.89 4.29
N PHE A 237 3.42 11.13 4.76
CA PHE A 237 2.42 12.19 4.59
C PHE A 237 3.12 13.52 4.28
N PRO A 238 2.70 14.29 3.26
CA PRO A 238 3.45 15.48 2.81
C PRO A 238 3.60 16.58 3.86
N THR A 239 2.61 16.76 4.73
CA THR A 239 2.61 17.87 5.72
C THR A 239 3.28 17.49 7.04
N ILE A 240 3.68 16.23 7.23
CA ILE A 240 4.25 15.74 8.50
C ILE A 240 5.70 15.31 8.30
N LYS A 241 6.56 15.68 9.26
CA LYS A 241 7.96 15.28 9.27
C LYS A 241 8.09 13.74 9.22
N PRO A 242 8.99 13.16 8.39
CA PRO A 242 9.16 11.71 8.28
C PRO A 242 9.41 10.99 9.61
N THR A 243 10.06 11.66 10.56
CA THR A 243 10.31 11.14 11.91
C THR A 243 9.02 10.87 12.67
N VAL A 244 8.05 11.79 12.64
CA VAL A 244 6.76 11.64 13.31
C VAL A 244 5.96 10.51 12.69
N VAL A 245 5.98 10.37 11.36
CA VAL A 245 5.29 9.27 10.67
C VAL A 245 5.85 7.91 11.06
N LYS A 246 7.18 7.79 11.18
CA LYS A 246 7.83 6.56 11.67
C LYS A 246 7.44 6.25 13.12
N LEU A 247 7.38 7.25 13.99
CA LEU A 247 6.98 7.08 15.38
C LEU A 247 5.50 6.70 15.52
N LEU A 248 4.59 7.31 14.74
CA LEU A 248 3.18 6.91 14.68
C LEU A 248 3.03 5.45 14.24
N ALA A 249 3.80 5.02 13.24
CA ALA A 249 3.80 3.62 12.80
C ALA A 249 4.36 2.68 13.89
N ALA A 250 5.47 3.05 14.52
CA ALA A 250 6.11 2.25 15.58
C ALA A 250 5.24 2.12 16.85
N GLN A 251 4.55 3.20 17.22
CA GLN A 251 3.67 3.27 18.40
C GLN A 251 2.20 2.90 18.09
N ALA A 252 1.91 2.38 16.89
CA ALA A 252 0.56 2.06 16.44
C ALA A 252 -0.47 3.21 16.63
N GLY A 253 -0.01 4.46 16.47
CA GLY A 253 -0.79 5.68 16.64
C GLY A 253 -1.18 6.01 18.09
N LYS A 254 -0.54 5.40 19.09
CA LYS A 254 -0.77 5.68 20.50
C LYS A 254 0.29 6.59 21.08
N CYS A 255 -0.11 7.48 21.99
CA CYS A 255 0.80 8.25 22.83
C CYS A 255 1.54 7.30 23.78
N GLN A 256 2.87 7.41 23.87
CA GLN A 256 3.67 6.53 24.74
C GLN A 256 3.43 6.79 26.24
N SER A 257 2.99 7.99 26.62
CA SER A 257 2.74 8.35 28.02
C SER A 257 1.34 7.92 28.50
N CYS A 258 0.28 8.32 27.79
CA CYS A 258 -1.09 8.05 28.22
C CYS A 258 -1.75 6.82 27.55
N GLY A 259 -1.13 6.24 26.53
CA GLY A 259 -1.66 5.07 25.81
C GLY A 259 -2.87 5.33 24.91
N LEU A 260 -3.39 6.57 24.88
CA LEU A 260 -4.52 6.97 24.04
C LEU A 260 -4.08 7.19 22.58
N TYR A 261 -5.02 7.04 21.65
CA TYR A 261 -4.79 7.28 20.23
C TYR A 261 -4.74 8.77 19.92
N PHE A 262 -3.78 9.16 19.08
CA PHE A 262 -3.77 10.48 18.47
C PHE A 262 -4.99 10.67 17.55
N GLN A 263 -5.61 11.85 17.62
CA GLN A 263 -6.61 12.36 16.69
C GLN A 263 -5.97 13.36 15.73
N SER A 264 -6.67 13.69 14.65
CA SER A 264 -6.20 14.66 13.64
C SER A 264 -5.97 16.06 14.21
N GLU A 265 -6.70 16.43 15.26
CA GLU A 265 -6.64 17.73 15.93
C GLU A 265 -5.59 17.79 17.05
N ASP A 266 -5.03 16.63 17.44
CA ASP A 266 -4.09 16.57 18.56
C ASP A 266 -2.74 17.18 18.17
N LEU A 267 -2.23 18.05 19.06
CA LEU A 267 -0.87 18.56 18.98
C LEU A 267 0.09 17.49 19.49
N MET A 268 1.02 17.07 18.63
CA MET A 268 2.03 16.06 18.95
C MET A 268 3.40 16.69 19.13
N GLU A 269 4.16 16.17 20.09
CA GLU A 269 5.55 16.54 20.30
C GLU A 269 6.44 15.29 20.36
N VAL A 270 7.65 15.41 19.79
CA VAL A 270 8.65 14.35 19.81
C VAL A 270 9.50 14.53 21.06
N HIS A 271 9.46 13.53 21.93
CA HIS A 271 10.18 13.45 23.19
C HIS A 271 11.42 12.56 23.07
N HIS A 272 12.51 12.93 23.75
CA HIS A 272 13.70 12.09 23.89
C HIS A 272 13.61 11.32 25.20
N VAL A 273 13.59 9.98 25.14
CA VAL A 273 13.33 9.12 26.30
C VAL A 273 14.48 9.17 27.31
N ASP A 274 15.72 9.31 26.86
CA ASP A 274 16.92 9.40 27.71
C ASP A 274 17.24 10.83 28.19
N GLY A 275 16.44 11.83 27.83
CA GLY A 275 16.68 13.23 28.16
C GLY A 275 17.89 13.86 27.46
N ASN A 276 18.60 13.13 26.59
CA ASN A 276 19.79 13.59 25.89
C ASN A 276 19.47 13.91 24.42
N SER A 277 19.45 15.21 24.09
CA SER A 277 19.20 15.70 22.73
C SER A 277 20.34 15.45 21.75
N ALA A 278 21.49 14.90 22.19
CA ALA A 278 22.66 14.67 21.35
C ALA A 278 22.51 13.44 20.42
N THR A 279 21.56 12.54 20.68
CA THR A 279 21.41 11.28 19.93
C THR A 279 20.03 11.10 19.31
N TYR A 280 19.91 11.40 18.01
CA TYR A 280 18.73 11.14 17.17
C TYR A 280 18.56 9.67 16.76
N LYS A 281 18.99 8.71 17.60
CA LYS A 281 18.77 7.29 17.33
C LYS A 281 17.27 7.01 17.47
N GLN A 282 16.67 6.31 16.50
CA GLN A 282 15.20 6.08 16.47
C GLN A 282 14.66 5.41 17.74
N ASN A 283 15.48 4.62 18.43
CA ASN A 283 15.10 3.92 19.66
C ASN A 283 14.99 4.85 20.88
N ASN A 284 15.40 6.11 20.75
CA ASN A 284 15.39 7.11 21.82
C ASN A 284 14.26 8.16 21.66
N LEU A 285 13.46 8.05 20.60
CA LEU A 285 12.40 9.01 20.32
C LEU A 285 11.04 8.39 20.65
N ALA A 286 10.20 9.14 21.35
CA ALA A 286 8.80 8.81 21.60
C ALA A 286 7.91 9.98 21.18
N LEU A 287 6.77 9.67 20.58
CA LEU A 287 5.77 10.66 20.21
C LEU A 287 4.70 10.74 21.31
N LEU A 288 4.45 11.95 21.78
CA LEU A 288 3.53 12.24 22.88
C LEU A 288 2.52 13.30 22.48
N HIS A 289 1.37 13.34 23.15
CA HIS A 289 0.53 14.54 23.12
C HIS A 289 1.28 15.70 23.77
N ARG A 290 1.05 16.92 23.30
CA ARG A 290 1.63 18.13 23.88
C ARG A 290 1.41 18.24 25.39
N HIS A 291 0.19 17.98 25.87
CA HIS A 291 -0.11 18.00 27.31
C HIS A 291 0.63 16.88 28.09
N CYS A 292 0.77 15.68 27.53
CA CYS A 292 1.54 14.60 28.14
C CYS A 292 3.03 14.96 28.21
N HIS A 293 3.55 15.60 27.15
CA HIS A 293 4.93 16.07 27.11
C HIS A 293 5.18 17.14 28.18
N ASP A 294 4.28 18.13 28.31
CA ASP A 294 4.36 19.17 29.34
C ASP A 294 4.30 18.58 30.76
N GLN A 295 3.43 17.60 31.00
CA GLN A 295 3.32 16.91 32.30
C GLN A 295 4.61 16.17 32.66
N LEU A 296 5.23 15.47 31.69
CA LEU A 296 6.50 14.79 31.92
C LEU A 296 7.60 15.79 32.29
N HIS A 297 7.72 16.91 31.57
CA HIS A 297 8.71 17.94 31.87
C HIS A 297 8.48 18.63 33.22
N ARG A 298 7.22 18.81 33.64
CA ARG A 298 6.91 19.28 35.01
C ARG A 298 7.39 18.29 36.06
N SER A 299 7.08 17.00 35.88
CA SER A 299 7.49 15.95 36.84
C SER A 299 9.01 15.75 36.95
N LEU A 300 9.76 16.09 35.89
CA LEU A 300 11.23 16.08 35.91
C LEU A 300 11.82 17.27 36.68
N ARG A 301 11.16 18.44 36.66
CA ARG A 301 11.62 19.63 37.41
C ARG A 301 11.43 19.48 38.92
N ASP A 302 10.36 18.83 39.37
CA ASP A 302 10.11 18.61 40.80
C ASP A 302 11.14 17.68 41.46
N LYS A 303 11.82 16.80 40.69
CA LYS A 303 12.90 15.95 41.20
C LYS A 303 14.26 16.66 41.34
N HIS A 304 14.35 17.92 40.94
CA HIS A 304 15.59 18.72 40.97
C HIS A 304 15.52 19.93 41.90
N GLN A 305 14.51 20.02 42.78
CA GLN A 305 14.63 20.87 43.97
C GLN A 305 15.47 20.13 45.02
N THR A 306 16.76 20.43 45.06
CA THR A 306 17.56 20.29 46.28
C THR A 306 16.86 21.06 47.39
N VAL A 307 16.36 20.33 48.39
CA VAL A 307 15.90 20.88 49.65
C VAL A 307 17.14 21.42 50.36
N GLU A 308 17.33 22.75 50.37
CA GLU A 308 18.19 23.37 51.38
C GLU A 308 17.41 23.31 52.70
N GLU A 309 17.91 22.53 53.65
CA GLU A 309 17.38 22.44 55.01
C GLU A 309 17.51 23.79 55.72
N PRO A 310 16.45 24.32 56.35
CA PRO A 310 16.57 25.47 57.24
C PRO A 310 17.25 25.03 58.55
N CYS A 311 18.34 25.69 58.94
CA CYS A 311 19.00 25.49 60.23
C CYS A 311 18.02 25.64 61.41
N GLU A 312 17.96 24.62 62.26
CA GLU A 312 17.19 24.58 63.50
C GLU A 312 17.66 25.65 64.49
N ALA A 313 16.71 26.42 65.02
CA ALA A 313 16.93 27.30 66.17
C ALA A 313 17.02 26.46 67.45
N THR A 314 18.20 26.37 68.04
CA THR A 314 18.38 25.79 69.38
C THR A 314 18.02 26.83 70.44
N SER A 315 16.93 26.61 71.16
CA SER A 315 16.62 27.31 72.40
C SER A 315 17.42 26.74 73.57
N LEU A 316 18.27 27.53 74.22
CA LEU A 316 18.72 27.27 75.59
C LEU A 316 18.77 28.59 76.39
N MET A 317 17.71 28.77 77.19
CA MET A 317 17.70 29.17 78.60
C MET A 317 18.87 29.98 79.21
N HIS A 318 18.44 31.02 79.94
CA HIS A 318 18.97 31.58 81.21
C HIS A 318 20.13 32.59 81.17
N GLY A 319 19.78 33.84 81.56
CA GLY A 319 20.16 34.31 82.91
C GLY A 319 21.21 35.43 83.02
N SER A 320 20.78 36.49 83.72
CA SER A 320 21.53 37.51 84.49
C SER A 320 22.37 38.58 83.78
N GLU A 321 21.95 39.84 84.01
CA GLU A 321 22.71 41.00 84.56
C GLU A 321 24.18 41.17 84.09
N ASP A 322 24.66 42.35 83.68
CA ASP A 322 24.59 43.63 84.38
C ASP A 322 25.27 44.74 83.52
N GLN A 323 24.87 45.99 83.78
CA GLN A 323 25.64 47.24 83.67
C GLN A 323 26.42 47.71 82.41
N ARG A 324 25.95 48.90 81.95
CA ARG A 324 26.71 50.16 81.72
C ARG A 324 27.59 50.34 80.46
N SER A 325 27.15 51.37 79.72
CA SER A 325 27.87 52.62 79.40
C SER A 325 28.65 52.78 78.09
N GLY A 326 28.42 53.94 77.46
CA GLY A 326 29.24 54.57 76.41
C GLY A 326 29.03 53.96 75.02
N GLY A 327 28.71 54.69 73.95
CA GLY A 327 29.03 56.07 73.65
C GLY A 327 29.56 56.15 72.21
N LEU A 328 28.80 56.89 71.39
CA LEU A 328 29.28 57.81 70.34
C LEU A 328 30.12 57.28 69.16
N LEU A 329 29.61 57.60 67.95
CA LEU A 329 30.31 58.15 66.76
C LEU A 329 31.36 57.22 66.10
N ARG A 330 31.43 57.06 64.79
CA ARG A 330 31.05 57.93 63.67
C ARG A 330 31.04 57.11 62.40
#